data_AF-A0A7S1CGT7-F1
#
_entry.id   AF-A0A7S1CGT7-F1
#
_cell.length_a   1.000
_cell.length_b   1.000
_cell.length_c   1.000
_cell.angle_alpha   90.00
_cell.angle_beta   90.00
_cell.angle_gamma   90.00
#
_symmetry.space_group_name_H-M   'P 1'
#
loop_
_entity.id
_entity.type
_entity.pdbx_description
1 polymer ?
#
loop_
_entity_poly.entity_id
_entity_poly.type
_entity_poly.pdbx_seq_one_letter_code
_entity_poly.pdbx_strand_id
1 'polypeptide(L)'
;ERRVGWASRLRRWCRRRPAATAASIAMAAWVTCLAVAKFDTAVGHKVDHVYPPDSLSDEERVKLAQLCLPDSSSFTGEGDAVFCLRLRRDKLPLFAASSFEHSYAFGYVFFRRRRDAGESRGYAQNSVIVVTPSPFSNLFRHVAAVVGRAFFDVGPTVLHAAHTNLSL
;
A
#
# COMPACT_ATOMS: atom_id res chain seq x y z
N GLU A 1 23.45 -27.05 -44.95
CA GLU A 1 22.01 -26.80 -45.17
C GLU A 1 21.18 -27.81 -44.39
N ARG A 2 20.43 -27.36 -43.38
CA ARG A 2 19.25 -28.01 -42.77
C ARG A 2 18.72 -27.10 -41.64
N ARG A 3 17.90 -26.12 -42.05
CA ARG A 3 17.00 -25.37 -41.15
C ARG A 3 15.82 -26.29 -40.81
N VAL A 4 15.71 -26.74 -39.56
CA VAL A 4 14.48 -27.31 -38.97
C VAL A 4 14.69 -27.39 -37.46
N GLY A 5 13.89 -26.79 -36.58
CA GLY A 5 12.76 -25.89 -36.75
C GLY A 5 12.51 -25.22 -35.39
N TRP A 6 12.56 -23.89 -35.36
CA TRP A 6 12.33 -23.09 -34.14
C TRP A 6 10.89 -23.24 -33.61
N ALA A 7 9.98 -23.78 -34.43
CA ALA A 7 8.55 -23.93 -34.15
C ALA A 7 8.20 -24.98 -33.06
N SER A 8 9.11 -25.88 -32.69
CA SER A 8 8.85 -26.91 -31.66
C SER A 8 9.19 -26.46 -30.23
N ARG A 9 9.91 -25.35 -30.07
CA ARG A 9 10.29 -24.79 -28.76
C ARG A 9 9.23 -23.84 -28.19
N LEU A 10 8.40 -23.24 -29.04
CA LEU A 10 7.32 -22.30 -28.67
C LEU A 10 6.07 -22.98 -28.12
N ARG A 11 5.78 -24.25 -28.46
CA ARG A 11 4.60 -24.96 -27.96
C ARG A 11 4.72 -25.46 -26.52
N ARG A 12 5.93 -25.46 -25.96
CA ARG A 12 6.19 -25.90 -24.57
C ARG A 12 6.06 -24.76 -23.55
N TRP A 13 6.05 -23.51 -24.01
CA TRP A 13 5.92 -22.31 -23.17
C TRP A 13 4.46 -21.99 -22.78
N CYS A 14 3.48 -22.56 -23.48
CA CYS A 14 2.05 -22.34 -23.20
C CYS A 14 1.43 -23.31 -22.18
N ARG A 15 2.19 -24.22 -21.54
CA ARG A 15 1.62 -25.27 -20.65
C ARG A 15 1.99 -25.17 -19.16
N ARG A 16 2.48 -24.01 -18.69
CA ARG A 16 2.63 -23.73 -17.25
C ARG A 16 2.19 -22.30 -16.92
N ARG A 17 0.94 -21.97 -17.25
CA ARG A 17 0.21 -20.98 -16.47
C ARG A 17 -0.49 -21.76 -15.35
N PRO A 18 -0.22 -21.51 -14.06
CA PRO A 18 -1.18 -21.93 -13.04
C PRO A 18 -2.54 -21.34 -13.44
N ALA A 19 -3.60 -22.12 -13.28
CA ALA A 19 -4.95 -21.70 -13.60
C ALA A 19 -5.18 -20.33 -12.97
N ALA A 20 -5.30 -19.29 -13.80
CA ALA A 20 -5.85 -18.03 -13.35
C ALA A 20 -7.30 -18.37 -13.00
N THR A 21 -7.55 -18.60 -11.71
CA THR A 21 -8.88 -18.54 -11.13
C THR A 21 -9.53 -17.29 -11.67
N ALA A 22 -10.77 -17.43 -12.15
CA ALA A 22 -11.55 -16.45 -12.88
C ALA A 22 -11.42 -15.04 -12.27
N ALA A 23 -10.38 -14.31 -12.69
CA ALA A 23 -10.29 -12.89 -12.45
C ALA A 23 -11.24 -12.29 -13.46
N SER A 24 -12.48 -12.09 -13.01
CA SER A 24 -13.39 -11.13 -13.61
C SER A 24 -12.56 -9.96 -14.12
N ILE A 25 -12.78 -9.55 -15.38
CA ILE A 25 -12.34 -8.23 -15.85
C ILE A 25 -13.28 -7.23 -15.16
N ALA A 26 -13.24 -7.21 -13.82
CA ALA A 26 -13.71 -6.10 -13.03
C ALA A 26 -12.81 -4.93 -13.44
N MET A 27 -13.39 -3.76 -13.68
CA MET A 27 -12.60 -2.54 -13.80
C MET A 27 -11.57 -2.57 -12.67
N ALA A 28 -10.28 -2.49 -13.01
CA ALA A 28 -9.22 -2.62 -12.02
C ALA A 28 -9.51 -1.58 -10.93
N ALA A 29 -9.85 -2.06 -9.71
CA ALA A 29 -10.22 -1.19 -8.63
C ALA A 29 -9.10 -0.16 -8.43
N TRP A 30 -9.45 1.13 -8.41
CA TRP A 30 -8.44 2.20 -8.35
C TRP A 30 -7.65 2.12 -7.05
N VAL A 31 -8.27 1.57 -5.99
CA VAL A 31 -7.68 1.36 -4.68
C VAL A 31 -7.80 -0.12 -4.30
N THR A 32 -6.69 -0.74 -3.93
CA THR A 32 -6.65 -2.09 -3.38
C THR A 32 -7.19 -2.10 -1.96
N CYS A 33 -6.70 -1.19 -1.12
CA CYS A 33 -7.17 -1.04 0.25
C CYS A 33 -6.78 0.31 0.87
N LEU A 34 -7.43 0.59 1.99
CA LEU A 34 -7.08 1.65 2.92
C LEU A 34 -6.56 1.02 4.20
N ALA A 35 -5.46 1.53 4.73
CA ALA A 35 -4.88 1.07 5.98
C ALA A 35 -4.65 2.24 6.93
N VAL A 36 -4.65 1.97 8.23
CA VAL A 36 -4.29 2.92 9.26
C VAL A 36 -3.20 2.29 10.09
N ALA A 37 -2.11 3.02 10.28
CA ALA A 37 -1.01 2.61 11.13
C ALA A 37 -0.80 3.64 12.25
N LYS A 38 -0.36 3.15 13.40
CA LYS A 38 -0.07 3.96 14.58
C LYS A 38 1.28 3.56 15.14
N PHE A 39 1.96 4.52 15.75
CA PHE A 39 3.18 4.25 16.52
C PHE A 39 2.82 3.98 17.97
N ASP A 40 3.11 2.77 18.43
CA ASP A 40 2.99 2.36 19.82
C ASP A 40 4.37 2.39 20.47
N THR A 41 4.48 2.93 21.69
CA THR A 41 5.79 3.04 22.36
C THR A 41 6.33 1.69 22.84
N ALA A 42 5.47 0.71 23.13
CA ALA A 42 5.88 -0.61 23.61
C ALA A 42 6.17 -1.58 22.46
N VAL A 43 5.34 -1.55 21.42
CA VAL A 43 5.40 -2.50 20.29
C VAL A 43 6.14 -1.91 19.08
N GLY A 44 6.14 -0.59 18.93
CA GLY A 44 6.61 0.10 17.74
C GLY A 44 5.47 0.36 16.75
N HIS A 45 5.82 0.51 15.48
CA HIS A 45 4.85 0.77 14.41
C HIS A 45 4.00 -0.48 14.11
N LYS A 46 2.67 -0.32 14.13
CA LYS A 46 1.72 -1.38 13.79
C LYS A 46 0.58 -0.86 12.92
N VAL A 47 0.07 -1.73 12.06
CA VAL A 47 -1.17 -1.47 11.31
C VAL A 47 -2.35 -1.81 12.22
N ASP A 48 -3.21 -0.82 12.46
CA ASP A 48 -4.36 -0.89 13.37
C ASP A 48 -5.65 -1.26 12.63
N HIS A 49 -5.87 -0.66 11.47
CA HIS A 49 -7.04 -0.94 10.63
C HIS A 49 -6.64 -1.21 9.19
N VAL A 50 -7.34 -2.12 8.53
CA VAL A 50 -7.25 -2.35 7.08
C VAL A 50 -8.65 -2.60 6.55
N TYR A 51 -8.98 -1.94 5.45
CA TYR A 51 -10.23 -2.15 4.74
C TYR A 51 -9.99 -2.24 3.23
N PRO A 52 -10.42 -3.32 2.55
CA PRO A 52 -11.06 -4.52 3.11
C PRO A 52 -10.10 -5.32 4.02
N PRO A 53 -10.60 -6.09 5.01
CA PRO A 53 -9.75 -6.72 6.03
C PRO A 53 -8.72 -7.69 5.45
N ASP A 54 -9.03 -8.42 4.37
CA ASP A 54 -8.15 -9.46 3.79
C ASP A 54 -7.27 -8.96 2.63
N SER A 55 -7.13 -7.65 2.48
CA SER A 55 -6.43 -7.03 1.34
C SER A 55 -4.90 -7.01 1.44
N LEU A 56 -4.35 -7.24 2.64
CA LEU A 56 -2.92 -7.25 2.92
C LEU A 56 -2.55 -8.51 3.71
N SER A 57 -1.50 -9.19 3.25
CA SER A 57 -0.88 -10.29 4.00
C SER A 57 -0.10 -9.78 5.22
N ASP A 58 0.19 -10.65 6.18
CA ASP A 58 0.92 -10.27 7.39
C ASP A 58 2.33 -9.73 7.09
N GLU A 59 3.02 -10.33 6.11
CA GLU A 59 4.33 -9.83 5.62
C GLU A 59 4.21 -8.40 5.07
N GLU A 60 3.12 -8.09 4.37
CA GLU A 60 2.89 -6.75 3.82
C GLU A 60 2.51 -5.74 4.89
N ARG A 61 1.74 -6.13 5.92
CA ARG A 61 1.38 -5.26 7.04
C ARG A 61 2.62 -4.80 7.79
N VAL A 62 3.56 -5.71 8.05
CA VAL A 62 4.83 -5.37 8.71
C VAL A 62 5.63 -4.38 7.87
N LYS A 63 5.79 -4.65 6.56
CA LYS A 63 6.49 -3.73 5.65
C LYS A 63 5.78 -2.37 5.56
N LEU A 64 4.45 -2.37 5.51
CA LEU A 64 3.67 -1.14 5.43
C LEU A 64 3.81 -0.32 6.71
N ALA A 65 3.78 -0.95 7.88
CA ALA A 65 3.99 -0.29 9.17
C ALA A 65 5.35 0.41 9.24
N GLN A 66 6.40 -0.23 8.71
CA GLN A 66 7.74 0.35 8.65
C GLN A 66 7.84 1.55 7.70
N LEU A 67 7.16 1.48 6.55
CA LEU A 67 7.27 2.49 5.49
C LEU A 67 6.29 3.68 5.64
N CYS A 68 5.29 3.56 6.51
CA CYS A 68 4.23 4.56 6.64
C CYS A 68 4.55 5.70 7.61
N LEU A 69 5.76 5.75 8.16
CA LEU A 69 6.25 6.85 8.98
C LEU A 69 7.33 7.62 8.21
N PRO A 70 7.44 8.94 8.41
CA PRO A 70 8.52 9.72 7.78
C PRO A 70 9.88 9.27 8.33
N ASP A 71 10.81 8.92 7.45
CA ASP A 71 12.18 8.46 7.81
C ASP A 71 13.03 9.52 8.51
N SER A 72 12.63 10.79 8.42
CA SER A 72 13.39 11.92 8.97
C SER A 72 12.83 12.42 10.30
N SER A 73 13.70 12.51 11.31
CA SER A 73 13.42 13.17 12.59
C SER A 73 13.13 14.68 12.47
N SER A 74 13.35 15.25 11.28
CA SER A 74 13.04 16.63 10.91
C SER A 74 11.57 17.00 11.08
N PHE A 75 10.66 16.01 11.12
CA PHE A 75 9.27 16.24 11.50
C PHE A 75 9.12 16.30 13.02
N THR A 76 9.75 17.32 13.62
CA THR A 76 9.83 17.48 15.08
C THR A 76 8.63 18.24 15.65
N GLY A 77 7.88 18.96 14.80
CA GLY A 77 6.68 19.73 15.15
C GLY A 77 5.37 18.95 15.06
N GLU A 78 4.28 19.60 15.48
CA GLU A 78 2.90 19.15 15.25
C GLU A 78 2.50 19.47 13.80
N GLY A 79 1.77 18.55 13.17
CA GLY A 79 1.19 18.79 11.87
C GLY A 79 0.96 17.53 11.04
N ASP A 80 0.71 17.79 9.76
CA ASP A 80 0.40 16.77 8.77
C ASP A 80 1.49 16.71 7.69
N ALA A 81 1.75 15.51 7.17
CA ALA A 81 2.62 15.29 6.03
C ALA A 81 1.98 14.33 5.04
N VAL A 82 2.17 14.58 3.75
CA VAL A 82 1.70 13.68 2.68
C VAL A 82 2.88 13.21 1.85
N PHE A 83 3.06 11.90 1.76
CA PHE A 83 4.13 11.30 0.98
C PHE A 83 3.67 10.01 0.32
N CYS A 84 4.52 9.45 -0.53
CA CYS A 84 4.26 8.20 -1.21
C CYS A 84 5.36 7.19 -0.87
N LEU A 85 4.96 5.94 -0.77
CA LEU A 85 5.83 4.80 -0.59
C LEU A 85 5.58 3.80 -1.72
N ARG A 86 6.55 2.91 -1.92
CA ARG A 86 6.44 1.81 -2.87
C ARG A 86 6.69 0.49 -2.14
N LEU A 87 5.68 -0.37 -2.14
CA LEU A 87 5.72 -1.67 -1.48
C LEU A 87 6.01 -2.75 -2.52
N ARG A 88 7.09 -3.51 -2.31
CA ARG A 88 7.44 -4.63 -3.17
C ARG A 88 6.70 -5.90 -2.76
N ARG A 89 6.06 -6.55 -3.74
CA ARG A 89 5.22 -7.75 -3.56
C ARG A 89 5.87 -9.05 -4.04
N ASP A 90 6.85 -8.98 -4.94
CA ASP A 90 7.54 -10.16 -5.42
C ASP A 90 8.72 -10.59 -4.51
N LYS A 91 9.14 -11.85 -4.64
CA LYS A 91 10.28 -12.45 -3.93
C LYS A 91 11.52 -12.59 -4.83
N LEU A 92 11.58 -11.90 -5.97
CA LEU A 92 12.71 -12.03 -6.89
C LEU A 92 13.99 -11.44 -6.25
N PRO A 93 15.20 -11.81 -6.68
CA PRO A 93 16.40 -11.11 -6.25
C PRO A 93 16.42 -9.69 -6.84
N LEU A 94 16.81 -8.68 -6.05
CA LEU A 94 16.89 -7.27 -6.51
C LEU A 94 17.76 -7.09 -7.76
N PHE A 95 18.85 -7.86 -7.84
CA PHE A 95 19.85 -7.72 -8.91
C PHE A 95 19.64 -8.70 -10.07
N ALA A 96 18.74 -9.67 -9.93
CA ALA A 96 18.54 -10.71 -10.94
C ALA A 96 17.34 -10.44 -11.86
N ALA A 97 16.59 -9.37 -11.59
CA ALA A 97 15.40 -9.01 -12.33
C ALA A 97 15.52 -7.55 -12.80
N SER A 98 14.96 -7.27 -13.97
CA SER A 98 14.78 -5.90 -14.43
C SER A 98 13.70 -5.21 -13.58
N SER A 99 13.73 -3.87 -13.47
CA SER A 99 12.74 -3.13 -12.68
C SER A 99 11.29 -3.34 -13.13
N PHE A 100 11.07 -3.80 -14.36
CA PHE A 100 9.76 -4.10 -14.94
C PHE A 100 9.24 -5.50 -14.56
N GLU A 101 10.10 -6.39 -14.08
CA GLU A 101 9.73 -7.75 -13.63
C GLU A 101 9.30 -7.78 -12.16
N HIS A 102 9.60 -6.73 -11.41
CA HIS A 102 9.15 -6.58 -10.03
C HIS A 102 7.68 -6.18 -9.95
N SER A 103 6.98 -6.76 -8.97
CA SER A 103 5.60 -6.42 -8.67
C SER A 103 5.57 -5.45 -7.50
N TYR A 104 4.94 -4.29 -7.72
CA TYR A 104 4.82 -3.24 -6.71
C TYR A 104 3.36 -2.86 -6.47
N ALA A 105 3.07 -2.50 -5.23
CA ALA A 105 1.94 -1.66 -4.87
C ALA A 105 2.44 -0.27 -4.48
N PHE A 106 1.63 0.74 -4.74
CA PHE A 106 1.93 2.12 -4.38
C PHE A 106 1.09 2.50 -3.16
N GLY A 107 1.74 3.10 -2.17
CA GLY A 107 1.09 3.61 -0.98
C GLY A 107 1.15 5.13 -0.95
N TYR A 108 0.06 5.78 -0.59
CA TYR A 108 -0.03 7.22 -0.41
C TYR A 108 -0.46 7.51 1.02
N VAL A 109 0.42 8.14 1.77
CA VAL A 109 0.34 8.26 3.22
C VAL A 109 -0.03 9.69 3.57
N PHE A 110 -1.08 9.82 4.38
CA PHE A 110 -1.34 11.01 5.17
C PHE A 110 -0.92 10.72 6.61
N PHE A 111 0.20 11.31 7.00
CA PHE A 111 0.75 11.22 8.35
C PHE A 111 0.31 12.42 9.16
N ARG A 112 -0.06 12.18 10.42
CA ARG A 112 -0.42 13.21 11.38
C ARG A 112 0.31 12.95 12.69
N ARG A 113 1.02 13.96 13.18
CA ARG A 113 1.55 14.02 14.54
C ARG A 113 0.83 15.10 15.31
N ARG A 114 0.18 14.74 16.42
CA ARG A 114 -0.47 15.71 17.31
C ARG A 114 -0.12 15.44 18.76
N ARG A 115 -0.13 16.49 19.57
CA ARG A 115 0.10 16.35 21.01
C ARG A 115 -1.05 15.56 21.62
N ASP A 116 -0.71 14.53 22.38
CA ASP A 116 -1.69 13.69 23.07
C ASP A 116 -1.15 13.37 24.47
N ALA A 117 -1.90 13.74 25.50
CA ALA A 117 -1.53 13.50 26.89
C ALA A 117 -1.70 12.03 27.31
N GLY A 118 -2.49 11.24 26.54
CA GLY A 118 -2.65 9.80 26.77
C GLY A 118 -1.44 8.99 26.31
N GLU A 119 -0.58 9.56 25.46
CA GLU A 119 0.61 8.90 24.95
C GLU A 119 1.82 9.14 25.85
N SER A 120 2.58 8.08 26.15
CA SER A 120 3.76 8.17 27.04
C SER A 120 4.84 9.15 26.55
N ARG A 121 4.90 9.40 25.23
CA ARG A 121 5.81 10.36 24.61
C ARG A 121 5.19 11.74 24.39
N GLY A 122 3.93 11.94 24.79
CA GLY A 122 3.19 13.19 24.64
C GLY A 122 2.72 13.51 23.21
N TYR A 123 2.90 12.59 22.25
CA TYR A 123 2.46 12.76 20.87
C TYR A 123 1.89 11.47 20.31
N ALA A 124 0.70 11.56 19.70
CA ALA A 124 0.15 10.53 18.84
C ALA A 124 0.71 10.67 17.42
N GLN A 125 1.17 9.56 16.84
CA GLN A 125 1.72 9.50 15.49
C GLN A 125 0.96 8.45 14.68
N ASN A 126 0.09 8.92 13.80
CA ASN A 126 -0.87 8.09 13.07
C ASN A 126 -0.77 8.36 11.57
N SER A 127 -0.92 7.30 10.78
CA SER A 127 -0.84 7.33 9.33
C SER A 127 -2.08 6.70 8.72
N VAL A 128 -2.70 7.37 7.76
CA VAL A 128 -3.74 6.81 6.90
C VAL A 128 -3.12 6.58 5.52
N ILE A 129 -3.21 5.35 5.02
CA ILE A 129 -2.53 4.91 3.81
C ILE A 129 -3.55 4.45 2.77
N VAL A 130 -3.45 5.01 1.56
CA VAL A 130 -4.16 4.54 0.36
C VAL A 130 -3.23 3.63 -0.43
N VAL A 131 -3.60 2.35 -0.57
CA VAL A 131 -2.83 1.36 -1.33
C VAL A 131 -3.49 1.12 -2.68
N THR A 132 -2.74 1.25 -3.75
CA THR A 132 -3.24 1.16 -5.13
C THR A 132 -2.25 0.45 -6.05
N PRO A 133 -2.72 -0.25 -7.11
CA PRO A 133 -1.84 -0.77 -8.14
C PRO A 133 -1.29 0.33 -9.08
N SER A 134 -1.87 1.54 -9.05
CA SER A 134 -1.61 2.58 -10.05
C SER A 134 -0.76 3.74 -9.50
N PRO A 135 0.32 4.15 -10.19
CA PRO A 135 1.24 5.19 -9.70
C PRO A 135 0.76 6.63 -9.97
N PHE A 136 -0.53 6.95 -9.81
CA PHE A 136 -1.06 8.31 -10.03
C PHE A 136 -0.80 9.21 -8.83
N SER A 137 0.44 9.68 -8.70
CA SER A 137 0.95 10.33 -7.49
C SER A 137 0.15 11.54 -7.03
N ASN A 138 -0.11 12.49 -7.93
CA ASN A 138 -0.84 13.70 -7.57
C ASN A 138 -2.28 13.41 -7.14
N LEU A 139 -2.98 12.51 -7.86
CA LEU A 139 -4.33 12.10 -7.52
C LEU A 139 -4.37 11.48 -6.12
N PHE A 140 -3.60 10.43 -5.90
CA PHE A 140 -3.70 9.67 -4.66
C PHE A 140 -3.09 10.37 -3.45
N ARG A 141 -2.16 11.31 -3.64
CA ARG A 141 -1.75 12.24 -2.56
C ARG A 141 -2.92 13.12 -2.12
N HIS A 142 -3.72 13.65 -3.06
CA HIS A 142 -4.92 14.41 -2.72
C HIS A 142 -5.98 13.53 -2.05
N VAL A 143 -6.22 12.31 -2.57
CA VAL A 143 -7.14 11.34 -1.96
C VAL A 143 -6.68 11.00 -0.54
N ALA A 144 -5.42 10.66 -0.32
CA ALA A 144 -4.87 10.37 1.01
C ALA A 144 -5.06 11.55 1.96
N ALA A 145 -4.86 12.79 1.49
CA ALA A 145 -5.08 13.99 2.30
C ALA A 145 -6.54 14.18 2.71
N VAL A 146 -7.49 13.93 1.80
CA VAL A 146 -8.94 14.02 2.08
C VAL A 146 -9.38 12.91 3.02
N VAL A 147 -9.06 11.65 2.69
CA VAL A 147 -9.42 10.48 3.51
C VAL A 147 -8.76 10.54 4.87
N GLY A 148 -7.50 10.96 4.93
CA GLY A 148 -6.74 11.11 6.17
C GLY A 148 -7.37 12.10 7.12
N ARG A 149 -7.68 13.33 6.65
CA ARG A 149 -8.40 14.32 7.47
C ARG A 149 -9.74 13.79 7.96
N ALA A 150 -10.56 13.25 7.05
CA ALA A 150 -11.87 12.70 7.39
C ALA A 150 -11.79 11.56 8.42
N PHE A 151 -10.80 10.67 8.31
CA PHE A 151 -10.59 9.59 9.28
C PHE A 151 -10.30 10.14 10.68
N PHE A 152 -9.52 11.22 10.80
CA PHE A 152 -9.27 11.81 12.12
C PHE A 152 -10.47 12.58 12.70
N ASP A 153 -11.41 13.01 11.86
CA ASP A 153 -12.62 13.71 12.30
C ASP A 153 -13.76 12.74 12.66
N VAL A 154 -13.92 11.66 11.89
CA VAL A 154 -15.08 10.74 11.98
C VAL A 154 -14.70 9.33 12.45
N GLY A 155 -13.45 8.90 12.23
CA GLY A 155 -12.96 7.58 12.63
C GLY A 155 -13.02 6.52 11.52
N PRO A 156 -12.97 5.23 11.89
CA PRO A 156 -12.70 4.12 10.96
C PRO A 156 -13.82 3.82 9.96
N THR A 157 -15.05 4.30 10.20
CA THR A 157 -16.17 4.16 9.25
C THR A 157 -15.89 4.82 7.90
N VAL A 158 -15.04 5.87 7.89
CA VAL A 158 -14.60 6.56 6.67
C VAL A 158 -13.87 5.61 5.72
N LEU A 159 -13.14 4.61 6.23
CA LEU A 159 -12.38 3.69 5.39
C LEU A 159 -13.32 2.87 4.51
N HIS A 160 -14.43 2.40 5.07
CA HIS A 160 -15.44 1.68 4.30
C HIS A 160 -16.06 2.56 3.21
N ALA A 161 -16.55 3.75 3.58
CA ALA A 161 -17.17 4.67 2.63
C ALA A 161 -16.21 5.11 1.51
N ALA A 162 -14.97 5.45 1.86
CA ALA A 162 -13.95 5.87 0.91
C ALA A 162 -13.56 4.73 -0.04
N HIS A 163 -13.35 3.51 0.47
CA HIS A 163 -13.00 2.37 -0.38
C HIS A 163 -14.12 2.02 -1.35
N THR A 164 -15.38 1.98 -0.89
CA THR A 164 -16.54 1.75 -1.75
C THR A 164 -16.61 2.79 -2.87
N ASN A 165 -16.50 4.09 -2.55
CA ASN A 165 -16.58 5.15 -3.55
C ASN A 165 -15.42 5.16 -4.56
N LEU A 166 -14.24 4.66 -4.18
CA LEU A 166 -13.06 4.61 -5.05
C LEU A 166 -12.93 3.31 -5.85
N SER A 167 -13.77 2.32 -5.55
CA SER A 167 -13.74 0.99 -6.17
C SER A 167 -14.93 0.74 -7.11
N LEU A 168 -15.89 1.67 -7.19
CA LEU A 168 -17.05 1.67 -8.08
C LEU A 168 -16.70 2.04 -9.51
#